data_AF-A0A1H9B658-F1
#
_entry.id   AF-A0A1H9B658-F1
#
_cell.length_a   1.000
_cell.length_b   1.000
_cell.length_c   1.000
_cell.angle_alpha   90.00
_cell.angle_beta   90.00
_cell.angle_gamma   90.00
#
_symmetry.space_group_name_H-M   'P 1'
#
loop_
_entity.id
_entity.type
_entity.pdbx_description
1 polymer ?
#
loop_
_entity_poly.entity_id
_entity_poly.type
_entity_poly.pdbx_seq_one_letter_code
_entity_poly.pdbx_strand_id
1 'polypeptide(L)'
;MKNKIILLLTVTTLSLVSCKKEKELIEVTIPEPEKVETTAMGNPADVKAEDEEGAFQMKGLPYAYNALEPFIDAKTMETHYSKHHVGYCNKLNAALKGTDLESKSIEDILQKLDMSKTDIRNNAGGYYNHNLFFEILNANGGDATGEVLEAINKDFGSFEGFKKQFTESATKLFGSGWVWLIVDKSGKLVITTTANQDNPLMSKAEVKGTPILTLDVWEHAYYLKYQNKRKEYIDGFFNIINWNKVNEKFNSVSTKPTE
;
A
#
# COMPACT_ATOMS: atom_id res chain seq x y z
N MET A 1 59.74 -38.29 83.91
CA MET A 1 60.15 -38.02 82.51
C MET A 1 58.88 -37.87 81.69
N LYS A 2 58.56 -36.67 81.19
CA LYS A 2 57.29 -36.38 80.49
C LYS A 2 57.60 -35.89 79.07
N ASN A 3 57.17 -36.66 78.08
CA ASN A 3 57.41 -36.41 76.65
C ASN A 3 56.50 -35.30 76.11
N LYS A 4 57.10 -34.39 75.33
CA LYS A 4 56.45 -33.25 74.67
C LYS A 4 55.92 -33.68 73.29
N ILE A 5 54.66 -33.34 73.02
CA ILE A 5 54.01 -33.42 71.71
C ILE A 5 54.37 -32.15 70.94
N ILE A 6 54.89 -32.27 69.71
CA ILE A 6 55.12 -31.16 68.79
C ILE A 6 54.16 -31.32 67.60
N LEU A 7 53.31 -30.31 67.42
CA LEU A 7 52.32 -30.15 66.38
C LEU A 7 53.00 -29.56 65.13
N LEU A 8 52.90 -30.22 63.97
CA LEU A 8 53.42 -29.71 62.70
C LEU A 8 52.25 -29.37 61.77
N LEU A 9 52.04 -28.07 61.50
CA LEU A 9 51.06 -27.56 60.54
C LEU A 9 51.56 -27.80 59.10
N THR A 10 50.76 -28.48 58.29
CA THR A 10 50.95 -28.59 56.83
C THR A 10 50.14 -27.50 56.11
N VAL A 11 50.83 -26.59 55.44
CA VAL A 11 50.24 -25.60 54.52
C VAL A 11 50.12 -26.23 53.14
N THR A 12 48.90 -26.39 52.64
CA THR A 12 48.61 -26.93 51.30
C THR A 12 48.39 -25.78 50.33
N THR A 13 49.33 -25.57 49.41
CA THR A 13 49.20 -24.61 48.30
C THR A 13 48.34 -25.20 47.20
N LEU A 14 47.16 -24.61 46.98
CA LEU A 14 46.21 -24.98 45.93
C LEU A 14 46.58 -24.27 44.62
N SER A 15 47.24 -24.97 43.70
CA SER A 15 47.51 -24.50 42.35
C SER A 15 46.27 -24.67 41.47
N LEU A 16 45.77 -23.54 40.94
CA LEU A 16 44.64 -23.50 40.00
C LEU A 16 45.03 -24.14 38.67
N VAL A 17 44.43 -25.29 38.36
CA VAL A 17 44.53 -25.94 37.05
C VAL A 17 43.59 -25.21 36.08
N SER A 18 44.18 -24.45 35.16
CA SER A 18 43.48 -23.81 34.05
C SER A 18 43.09 -24.88 33.01
N CYS A 19 41.79 -25.17 32.90
CA CYS A 19 41.23 -26.06 31.89
C CYS A 19 41.37 -25.48 30.48
N LYS A 20 42.43 -25.85 29.75
CA LYS A 20 42.47 -25.74 28.29
C LYS A 20 41.55 -26.81 27.69
N LYS A 21 40.29 -26.45 27.40
CA LYS A 21 39.46 -27.19 26.46
C LYS A 21 39.73 -26.62 25.07
N GLU A 22 40.41 -27.38 24.21
CA GLU A 22 40.42 -27.09 22.77
C GLU A 22 38.97 -27.12 22.29
N LYS A 23 38.51 -25.98 21.76
CA LYS A 23 37.23 -25.91 21.07
C LYS A 23 37.44 -26.51 19.68
N GLU A 24 37.01 -27.74 19.48
CA GLU A 24 36.82 -28.30 18.14
C GLU A 24 35.83 -27.38 17.40
N LEU A 25 36.34 -26.71 16.36
CA LEU A 25 35.52 -25.94 15.44
C LEU A 25 34.79 -26.94 14.56
N ILE A 26 33.48 -27.10 14.78
CA ILE A 26 32.62 -27.85 13.87
C ILE A 26 32.40 -26.96 12.65
N GLU A 27 32.93 -27.38 11.51
CA GLU A 27 32.65 -26.75 10.23
C GLU A 27 31.20 -27.07 9.85
N VAL A 28 30.31 -26.13 10.11
CA VAL A 28 28.92 -26.22 9.68
C VAL A 28 28.92 -25.88 8.19
N THR A 29 28.80 -26.90 7.33
CA THR A 29 28.50 -26.69 5.91
C THR A 29 27.15 -25.98 5.81
N ILE A 30 27.20 -24.70 5.45
CA ILE A 30 26.02 -23.94 5.05
C ILE A 30 25.58 -24.54 3.71
N PRO A 31 24.36 -25.10 3.61
CA PRO A 31 23.86 -25.57 2.32
C PRO A 31 23.93 -24.42 1.33
N GLU A 32 24.34 -24.71 0.09
CA GLU A 32 24.24 -23.71 -0.98
C GLU A 32 22.82 -23.16 -1.00
N PRO A 33 22.64 -21.83 -1.18
CA PRO A 33 21.31 -21.26 -1.28
C PRO A 33 20.60 -21.98 -2.44
N GLU A 34 19.48 -22.63 -2.12
CA GLU A 34 18.61 -23.18 -3.16
C GLU A 34 18.35 -22.07 -4.17
N LYS A 35 18.57 -22.38 -5.45
CA LYS A 35 18.13 -21.52 -6.54
C LYS A 35 16.66 -21.24 -6.28
N VAL A 36 16.32 -20.00 -5.95
CA VAL A 36 14.93 -19.55 -5.88
C VAL A 36 14.38 -19.81 -7.26
N GLU A 37 13.60 -20.88 -7.42
CA GLU A 37 12.75 -21.04 -8.58
C GLU A 37 11.86 -19.80 -8.59
N THR A 38 12.10 -18.93 -9.56
CA THR A 38 11.19 -17.84 -9.86
C THR A 38 9.87 -18.48 -10.24
N THR A 39 8.97 -18.59 -9.27
CA THR A 39 7.56 -18.87 -9.56
C THR A 39 7.16 -17.92 -10.68
N ALA A 40 6.78 -18.49 -11.83
CA ALA A 40 6.43 -17.70 -12.99
C ALA A 40 5.34 -16.71 -12.57
N MET A 41 5.57 -15.42 -12.81
CA MET A 41 4.57 -14.40 -12.52
C MET A 41 3.27 -14.74 -13.25
N GLY A 42 2.14 -14.63 -12.56
CA GLY A 42 0.83 -14.80 -13.19
C GLY A 42 0.59 -13.74 -14.28
N ASN A 43 -0.41 -13.96 -15.11
CA ASN A 43 -0.89 -12.95 -16.06
C ASN A 43 -2.01 -12.12 -15.40
N PRO A 44 -1.91 -10.78 -15.34
CA PRO A 44 -2.98 -9.96 -14.77
C PRO A 44 -4.33 -10.12 -15.47
N ALA A 45 -4.35 -10.50 -16.75
CA ALA A 45 -5.60 -10.72 -17.50
C ALA A 45 -6.40 -11.95 -17.01
N ASP A 46 -5.74 -12.88 -16.31
CA ASP A 46 -6.36 -14.10 -15.79
C ASP A 46 -6.99 -13.90 -14.41
N VAL A 47 -6.77 -12.73 -13.80
CA VAL A 47 -7.28 -12.41 -12.47
C VAL A 47 -8.76 -12.06 -12.53
N LYS A 48 -9.58 -12.81 -11.80
CA LYS A 48 -11.04 -12.65 -11.75
C LYS A 48 -11.53 -12.70 -10.31
N ALA A 49 -12.76 -12.21 -10.09
CA ALA A 49 -13.47 -12.47 -8.85
C ALA A 49 -13.81 -13.97 -8.76
N GLU A 50 -13.92 -14.50 -7.55
CA GLU A 50 -14.34 -15.90 -7.31
C GLU A 50 -15.81 -16.14 -7.71
N ASP A 51 -16.65 -15.13 -7.52
CA ASP A 51 -18.05 -15.15 -7.91
C ASP A 51 -18.23 -14.41 -9.25
N GLU A 52 -18.33 -15.16 -10.34
CA GLU A 52 -18.49 -14.61 -11.70
C GLU A 52 -19.83 -13.88 -11.89
N GLU A 53 -20.81 -14.14 -11.02
CA GLU A 53 -22.12 -13.48 -11.01
C GLU A 53 -22.21 -12.40 -9.91
N GLY A 54 -21.12 -12.17 -9.17
CA GLY A 54 -21.07 -11.17 -8.11
C GLY A 54 -21.28 -9.75 -8.64
N ALA A 55 -21.89 -8.90 -7.80
CA ALA A 55 -22.21 -7.51 -8.13
C ALA A 55 -20.99 -6.68 -8.61
N PHE A 56 -19.80 -7.00 -8.12
CA PHE A 56 -18.54 -6.38 -8.49
C PHE A 56 -17.57 -7.39 -9.12
N GLN A 57 -16.87 -6.96 -10.16
CA GLN A 57 -15.93 -7.79 -10.92
C GLN A 57 -14.57 -7.13 -11.00
N MET A 58 -13.50 -7.91 -11.14
CA MET A 58 -12.15 -7.37 -11.33
C MET A 58 -12.07 -6.58 -12.64
N LYS A 59 -11.62 -5.32 -12.57
CA LYS A 59 -11.28 -4.55 -13.77
C LYS A 59 -9.89 -4.96 -14.24
N GLY A 60 -9.78 -5.44 -15.47
CA GLY A 60 -8.51 -5.91 -16.03
C GLY A 60 -7.40 -4.84 -15.94
N LEU A 61 -6.20 -5.25 -15.53
CA LEU A 61 -5.03 -4.38 -15.51
C LEU A 61 -4.58 -4.10 -16.95
N PRO A 62 -4.44 -2.84 -17.39
CA PRO A 62 -4.16 -2.52 -18.80
C PRO A 62 -2.68 -2.67 -19.17
N TYR A 63 -1.85 -3.21 -18.27
CA TYR A 63 -0.41 -3.37 -18.43
C TYR A 63 0.10 -4.60 -17.64
N ALA A 64 1.27 -5.10 -18.02
CA ALA A 64 1.92 -6.23 -17.33
C ALA A 64 2.40 -5.84 -15.93
N TYR A 65 2.58 -6.81 -15.03
CA TYR A 65 3.02 -6.54 -13.65
C TYR A 65 4.37 -5.83 -13.55
N ASN A 66 5.29 -6.04 -14.51
CA ASN A 66 6.58 -5.37 -14.54
C ASN A 66 6.59 -4.04 -15.31
N ALA A 67 5.44 -3.57 -15.81
CA ALA A 67 5.39 -2.37 -16.65
C ALA A 67 5.74 -1.08 -15.90
N LEU A 68 5.68 -1.08 -14.56
CA LEU A 68 5.96 0.09 -13.72
C LEU A 68 7.37 0.06 -13.11
N GLU A 69 8.21 -0.88 -13.53
CA GLU A 69 9.63 -0.86 -13.16
C GLU A 69 10.35 0.36 -13.78
N PRO A 70 11.32 0.96 -13.08
CA PRO A 70 11.91 0.52 -11.82
C PRO A 70 11.22 1.09 -10.58
N PHE A 71 10.01 1.63 -10.67
CA PHE A 71 9.35 2.37 -9.58
C PHE A 71 8.48 1.47 -8.68
N ILE A 72 7.75 0.52 -9.25
CA ILE A 72 7.08 -0.54 -8.49
C ILE A 72 7.54 -1.87 -9.05
N ASP A 73 8.05 -2.75 -8.19
CA ASP A 73 8.53 -4.06 -8.62
C ASP A 73 7.37 -4.98 -9.02
N ALA A 74 7.64 -5.89 -9.95
CA ALA A 74 6.61 -6.75 -10.51
C ALA A 74 5.95 -7.67 -9.45
N LYS A 75 6.68 -8.05 -8.39
CA LYS A 75 6.14 -8.90 -7.33
C LYS A 75 5.13 -8.15 -6.45
N THR A 76 5.40 -6.89 -6.14
CA THR A 76 4.44 -5.99 -5.52
C THR A 76 3.20 -5.85 -6.41
N MET A 77 3.35 -5.58 -7.71
CA MET A 77 2.20 -5.46 -8.62
C MET A 77 1.35 -6.73 -8.68
N GLU A 78 1.99 -7.89 -8.78
CA GLU A 78 1.30 -9.19 -8.79
C GLU A 78 0.52 -9.41 -7.49
N THR A 79 1.17 -9.25 -6.33
CA THR A 79 0.52 -9.52 -5.04
C THR A 79 -0.55 -8.49 -4.70
N HIS A 80 -0.30 -7.21 -5.00
CA HIS A 80 -1.23 -6.11 -4.77
C HIS A 80 -2.52 -6.26 -5.59
N TYR A 81 -2.40 -6.61 -6.87
CA TYR A 81 -3.56 -6.80 -7.73
C TYR A 81 -4.24 -8.17 -7.50
N SER A 82 -3.49 -9.28 -7.63
CA SER A 82 -4.08 -10.63 -7.63
C SER A 82 -4.46 -11.18 -6.25
N LYS A 83 -3.97 -10.57 -5.15
CA LYS A 83 -4.27 -11.01 -3.78
C LYS A 83 -5.03 -9.95 -2.99
N HIS A 84 -4.44 -8.76 -2.82
CA HIS A 84 -5.07 -7.72 -2.01
C HIS A 84 -6.35 -7.19 -2.66
N HIS A 85 -6.27 -6.72 -3.91
CA HIS A 85 -7.43 -6.16 -4.61
C HIS A 85 -8.52 -7.21 -4.88
N VAL A 86 -8.17 -8.39 -5.39
CA VAL A 86 -9.12 -9.52 -5.55
C VAL A 86 -9.78 -9.89 -4.24
N GLY A 87 -9.01 -9.94 -3.14
CA GLY A 87 -9.54 -10.24 -1.81
C GLY A 87 -10.61 -9.24 -1.37
N TYR A 88 -10.43 -7.94 -1.66
CA TYR A 88 -11.46 -6.94 -1.41
C TYR A 88 -12.69 -7.14 -2.28
N CYS A 89 -12.52 -7.46 -3.56
CA CYS A 89 -13.63 -7.75 -4.47
C CYS A 89 -14.48 -8.94 -3.99
N ASN A 90 -13.84 -10.07 -3.69
CA ASN A 90 -14.53 -11.29 -3.25
C ASN A 90 -15.26 -11.09 -1.92
N LYS A 91 -14.59 -10.45 -0.95
CA LYS A 91 -15.21 -10.16 0.36
C LYS A 91 -16.33 -9.14 0.26
N LEU A 92 -16.23 -8.17 -0.66
CA LEU A 92 -17.31 -7.23 -0.93
C LEU A 92 -18.54 -7.96 -1.48
N ASN A 93 -18.39 -8.77 -2.52
CA ASN A 93 -19.49 -9.56 -3.08
C ASN A 93 -20.15 -10.45 -2.01
N ALA A 94 -19.35 -11.15 -1.21
CA ALA A 94 -19.87 -11.95 -0.11
C ALA A 94 -20.64 -11.13 0.93
N ALA A 95 -20.17 -9.93 1.28
CA ALA A 95 -20.82 -9.05 2.25
C ALA A 95 -22.11 -8.39 1.73
N LEU A 96 -22.26 -8.27 0.42
CA LEU A 96 -23.44 -7.67 -0.21
C LEU A 96 -24.52 -8.70 -0.54
N LYS A 97 -24.21 -9.99 -0.59
CA LYS A 97 -25.16 -11.04 -0.93
C LYS A 97 -26.41 -11.02 -0.03
N GLY A 98 -27.58 -11.01 -0.66
CA GLY A 98 -28.90 -10.86 -0.04
C GLY A 98 -29.26 -9.43 0.39
N THR A 99 -28.47 -8.41 0.04
CA THR A 99 -28.72 -7.02 0.45
C THR A 99 -29.27 -6.16 -0.69
N ASP A 100 -29.90 -5.03 -0.37
CA ASP A 100 -30.37 -4.04 -1.35
C ASP A 100 -29.22 -3.29 -2.05
N LEU A 101 -28.01 -3.42 -1.53
CA LEU A 101 -26.79 -2.79 -2.03
C LEU A 101 -26.18 -3.51 -3.24
N GLU A 102 -26.53 -4.76 -3.53
CA GLU A 102 -26.01 -5.51 -4.70
C GLU A 102 -26.27 -4.81 -6.02
N SER A 103 -27.38 -4.09 -6.11
CA SER A 103 -27.81 -3.37 -7.31
C SER A 103 -27.21 -1.97 -7.45
N LYS A 104 -26.41 -1.53 -6.47
CA LYS A 104 -25.89 -0.15 -6.41
C LYS A 104 -24.49 -0.06 -7.00
N SER A 105 -24.15 1.11 -7.54
CA SER A 105 -22.78 1.38 -7.93
C SER A 105 -21.88 1.44 -6.70
N ILE A 106 -20.57 1.25 -6.90
CA ILE A 106 -19.61 1.32 -5.79
C ILE A 106 -19.61 2.70 -5.13
N GLU A 107 -19.76 3.77 -5.90
CA GLU A 107 -19.84 5.15 -5.42
C GLU A 107 -21.10 5.37 -4.59
N ASP A 108 -22.25 4.86 -5.04
CA ASP A 108 -23.51 4.94 -4.31
C ASP A 108 -23.42 4.22 -2.96
N ILE A 109 -22.81 3.03 -2.93
CA ILE A 109 -22.54 2.29 -1.69
C ILE A 109 -21.67 3.17 -0.78
N LEU A 110 -20.51 3.63 -1.24
CA LEU A 110 -19.58 4.39 -0.41
C LEU A 110 -20.20 5.68 0.18
N GLN A 111 -21.02 6.39 -0.60
CA GLN A 111 -21.64 7.64 -0.17
C GLN A 111 -22.75 7.44 0.87
N LYS A 112 -23.50 6.34 0.78
CA LYS A 112 -24.73 6.10 1.58
C LYS A 112 -24.57 5.02 2.64
N LEU A 113 -23.44 4.31 2.66
CA LEU A 113 -23.19 3.20 3.59
C LEU A 113 -23.29 3.65 5.05
N ASP A 114 -23.97 2.84 5.85
CA ASP A 114 -23.82 2.87 7.30
C ASP A 114 -22.39 2.46 7.68
N MET A 115 -21.60 3.44 8.11
CA MET A 115 -20.18 3.26 8.45
C MET A 115 -19.94 2.33 9.65
N SER A 116 -20.99 1.88 10.35
CA SER A 116 -20.91 0.82 11.36
C SER A 116 -20.77 -0.58 10.74
N LYS A 117 -21.14 -0.75 9.46
CA LYS A 117 -20.98 -1.99 8.68
C LYS A 117 -19.53 -2.12 8.20
N THR A 118 -18.63 -2.42 9.14
CA THR A 118 -17.17 -2.45 8.92
C THR A 118 -16.76 -3.36 7.78
N ASP A 119 -17.44 -4.50 7.61
CA ASP A 119 -17.10 -5.47 6.56
C ASP A 119 -17.37 -4.91 5.16
N ILE A 120 -18.54 -4.30 4.96
CA ILE A 120 -18.87 -3.64 3.69
C ILE A 120 -17.96 -2.42 3.51
N ARG A 121 -17.77 -1.60 4.54
CA ARG A 121 -16.94 -0.38 4.48
C ARG A 121 -15.52 -0.67 4.03
N ASN A 122 -14.87 -1.62 4.69
CA ASN A 122 -13.46 -1.93 4.43
C ASN A 122 -13.27 -2.53 3.03
N ASN A 123 -14.17 -3.42 2.60
CA ASN A 123 -14.04 -4.09 1.30
C ASN A 123 -14.54 -3.22 0.14
N ALA A 124 -15.60 -2.42 0.32
CA ALA A 124 -16.05 -1.44 -0.67
C ALA A 124 -14.99 -0.35 -0.88
N GLY A 125 -14.43 0.14 0.22
CA GLY A 125 -13.29 1.06 0.19
C GLY A 125 -12.11 0.44 -0.55
N GLY A 126 -11.66 -0.76 -0.14
CA GLY A 126 -10.54 -1.45 -0.76
C GLY A 126 -10.75 -1.67 -2.26
N TYR A 127 -11.93 -2.13 -2.66
CA TYR A 127 -12.26 -2.34 -4.06
C TYR A 127 -12.24 -1.02 -4.88
N TYR A 128 -12.85 0.06 -4.38
CA TYR A 128 -12.83 1.35 -5.07
C TYR A 128 -11.42 1.94 -5.16
N ASN A 129 -10.69 1.96 -4.05
CA ASN A 129 -9.39 2.60 -3.93
C ASN A 129 -8.38 1.97 -4.90
N HIS A 130 -8.35 0.63 -4.95
CA HIS A 130 -7.44 -0.09 -5.84
C HIS A 130 -7.82 0.02 -7.31
N ASN A 131 -9.12 0.00 -7.64
CA ASN A 131 -9.57 0.26 -9.00
C ASN A 131 -9.08 1.63 -9.49
N LEU A 132 -9.21 2.67 -8.66
CA LEU A 132 -8.69 3.99 -9.00
C LEU A 132 -7.16 3.98 -9.10
N PHE A 133 -6.47 3.39 -8.13
CA PHE A 133 -5.00 3.32 -8.08
C PHE A 133 -4.42 2.73 -9.36
N PHE A 134 -4.85 1.53 -9.76
CA PHE A 134 -4.33 0.88 -10.96
C PHE A 134 -4.73 1.62 -12.26
N GLU A 135 -5.88 2.29 -12.28
CA GLU A 135 -6.30 3.05 -13.46
C GLU A 135 -5.43 4.31 -13.68
N ILE A 136 -4.94 4.94 -12.61
CA ILE A 136 -4.14 6.18 -12.68
C ILE A 136 -2.64 5.93 -12.82
N LEU A 137 -2.20 4.70 -13.07
CA LEU A 137 -0.80 4.36 -13.28
C LEU A 137 -0.50 4.03 -14.75
N ASN A 138 0.69 4.38 -15.22
CA ASN A 138 1.24 3.93 -16.50
C ASN A 138 2.77 3.97 -16.50
N ALA A 139 3.40 3.28 -17.47
CA ALA A 139 4.85 3.28 -17.65
C ALA A 139 5.40 4.62 -18.18
N ASN A 140 4.55 5.40 -18.86
CA ASN A 140 4.90 6.67 -19.51
C ASN A 140 4.34 7.85 -18.71
N GLY A 141 4.60 7.86 -17.41
CA GLY A 141 4.19 8.95 -16.53
C GLY A 141 5.07 10.18 -16.67
N GLY A 142 5.09 11.03 -15.64
CA GLY A 142 5.92 12.24 -15.62
C GLY A 142 5.16 13.44 -15.05
N ASP A 143 5.37 14.60 -15.63
CA ASP A 143 4.73 15.84 -15.18
C ASP A 143 3.26 15.91 -15.60
N ALA A 144 2.45 16.60 -14.79
CA ALA A 144 1.06 16.86 -15.11
C ALA A 144 0.92 17.65 -16.41
N THR A 145 -0.15 17.39 -17.14
CA THR A 145 -0.49 18.06 -18.40
C THR A 145 -1.98 18.41 -18.41
N GLY A 146 -2.43 19.21 -19.38
CA GLY A 146 -3.85 19.51 -19.58
C GLY A 146 -4.49 20.36 -18.46
N GLU A 147 -5.81 20.32 -18.39
CA GLU A 147 -6.62 21.16 -17.48
C GLU A 147 -6.30 20.90 -16.00
N VAL A 148 -5.92 19.67 -15.63
CA VAL A 148 -5.53 19.38 -14.25
C VAL A 148 -4.25 20.10 -13.85
N LEU A 149 -3.29 20.33 -14.77
CA LEU A 149 -2.08 21.11 -14.49
C LEU A 149 -2.44 22.57 -14.20
N GLU A 150 -3.36 23.15 -14.96
CA GLU A 150 -3.84 24.52 -14.74
C GLU A 150 -4.52 24.66 -13.38
N ALA A 151 -5.40 23.72 -13.03
CA ALA A 151 -6.03 23.66 -11.73
C ALA A 151 -5.01 23.47 -10.60
N ILE A 152 -4.00 22.62 -10.81
CA ILE A 152 -2.90 22.43 -9.84
C ILE A 152 -2.14 23.74 -9.62
N ASN A 153 -1.75 24.43 -10.69
CA ASN A 153 -1.02 25.69 -10.59
C ASN A 153 -1.86 26.78 -9.90
N LYS A 154 -3.17 26.79 -10.14
CA LYS A 154 -4.11 27.69 -9.47
C LYS A 154 -4.23 27.39 -7.96
N ASP A 155 -4.43 26.13 -7.59
CA ASP A 155 -4.81 25.77 -6.22
C ASP A 155 -3.63 25.51 -5.28
N PHE A 156 -2.47 25.10 -5.84
CA PHE A 156 -1.25 24.83 -5.09
C PHE A 156 -0.09 25.80 -5.43
N GLY A 157 -0.35 26.77 -6.32
CA GLY A 157 0.62 27.79 -6.77
C GLY A 157 1.59 27.30 -7.85
N SER A 158 1.93 26.01 -7.87
CA SER A 158 2.74 25.37 -8.91
C SER A 158 2.63 23.85 -8.83
N PHE A 159 3.03 23.14 -9.90
CA PHE A 159 3.16 21.68 -9.88
C PHE A 159 4.16 21.18 -8.81
N GLU A 160 5.28 21.89 -8.62
CA GLU A 160 6.23 21.58 -7.54
C GLU A 160 5.63 21.84 -6.14
N GLY A 161 4.80 22.90 -6.01
CA GLY A 161 4.03 23.17 -4.80
C GLY A 161 3.05 22.04 -4.47
N PHE A 162 2.39 21.48 -5.48
CA PHE A 162 1.54 20.29 -5.35
C PHE A 162 2.36 19.06 -4.91
N LYS A 163 3.44 18.72 -5.62
CA LYS A 163 4.32 17.58 -5.27
C LYS A 163 4.79 17.66 -3.83
N LYS A 164 5.24 18.84 -3.40
CA LYS A 164 5.67 19.06 -2.01
C LYS A 164 4.55 18.76 -1.01
N GLN A 165 3.38 19.35 -1.19
CA GLN A 165 2.23 19.16 -0.27
C GLN A 165 1.71 17.71 -0.27
N PHE A 166 1.71 17.06 -1.43
CA PHE A 166 1.28 15.66 -1.57
C PHE A 166 2.27 14.72 -0.88
N THR A 167 3.57 14.90 -1.11
CA THR A 167 4.64 14.14 -0.44
C THR A 167 4.63 14.34 1.07
N GLU A 168 4.42 15.55 1.55
CA GLU A 168 4.31 15.82 2.99
C GLU A 168 3.12 15.09 3.61
N SER A 169 1.95 15.13 2.96
CA SER A 169 0.75 14.41 3.40
C SER A 169 0.98 12.89 3.44
N ALA A 170 1.58 12.34 2.39
CA ALA A 170 1.90 10.92 2.27
C ALA A 170 2.91 10.43 3.32
N THR A 171 3.91 11.26 3.63
CA THR A 171 4.94 10.94 4.62
C THR A 171 4.40 11.04 6.06
N LYS A 172 3.52 12.02 6.33
CA LYS A 172 2.94 12.23 7.68
C LYS A 172 1.80 11.28 8.02
N LEU A 173 1.20 10.60 7.04
CA LEU A 173 0.14 9.62 7.27
C LEU A 173 0.67 8.46 8.12
N PHE A 174 0.18 8.35 9.36
CA PHE A 174 0.62 7.29 10.28
C PHE A 174 -0.16 5.99 10.04
N GLY A 175 0.57 4.88 9.93
CA GLY A 175 -0.01 3.56 9.66
C GLY A 175 -0.42 3.38 8.20
N SER A 176 -1.49 2.60 8.02
CA SER A 176 -2.08 2.23 6.73
C SER A 176 -3.09 3.28 6.25
N GLY A 177 -3.04 3.61 4.97
CA GLY A 177 -3.99 4.56 4.39
C GLY A 177 -3.68 4.98 2.98
N TRP A 178 -4.35 6.05 2.58
CA TRP A 178 -4.32 6.58 1.21
C TRP A 178 -4.17 8.10 1.23
N VAL A 179 -3.55 8.60 0.17
CA VAL A 179 -3.38 10.03 -0.09
C VAL A 179 -4.11 10.35 -1.38
N TRP A 180 -4.91 11.41 -1.36
CA TRP A 180 -5.84 11.71 -2.44
C TRP A 180 -5.60 13.11 -2.97
N LEU A 181 -5.70 13.27 -4.28
CA LEU A 181 -6.11 14.54 -4.90
C LEU A 181 -7.58 14.40 -5.26
N ILE A 182 -8.40 15.31 -4.75
CA ILE A 182 -9.84 15.32 -4.99
C ILE A 182 -10.27 16.64 -5.62
N VAL A 183 -11.38 16.61 -6.33
CA VAL A 183 -12.17 17.79 -6.64
C VAL A 183 -13.25 17.93 -5.57
N ASP A 184 -13.19 18.99 -4.77
CA ASP A 184 -14.20 19.27 -3.75
C ASP A 184 -15.51 19.79 -4.37
N LYS A 185 -16.52 20.03 -3.53
CA LYS A 185 -17.84 20.53 -3.98
C LYS A 185 -17.78 21.92 -4.63
N SER A 186 -16.75 22.71 -4.37
CA SER A 186 -16.54 24.02 -4.99
C SER A 186 -15.82 23.94 -6.34
N GLY A 187 -15.41 22.74 -6.77
CA GLY A 187 -14.60 22.52 -7.95
C GLY A 187 -13.11 22.76 -7.72
N LYS A 188 -12.67 22.91 -6.46
CA LYS A 188 -11.27 23.13 -6.11
C LYS A 188 -10.53 21.81 -5.95
N LEU A 189 -9.26 21.77 -6.33
CA LEU A 189 -8.36 20.69 -5.98
C LEU A 189 -7.93 20.75 -4.51
N VAL A 190 -8.06 19.62 -3.82
CA VAL A 190 -7.69 19.46 -2.42
C VAL A 190 -6.88 18.19 -2.23
N ILE A 191 -5.82 18.26 -1.44
CA ILE A 191 -5.09 17.08 -0.97
C ILE A 191 -5.69 16.65 0.37
N THR A 192 -6.02 15.36 0.50
CA THR A 192 -6.48 14.79 1.77
C THR A 192 -5.91 13.39 1.98
N THR A 193 -6.06 12.86 3.17
CA THR A 193 -5.64 11.50 3.54
C THR A 193 -6.79 10.77 4.20
N THR A 194 -6.76 9.44 4.11
CA THR A 194 -7.70 8.58 4.82
C THR A 194 -6.98 7.40 5.43
N ALA A 195 -7.46 6.95 6.60
CA ALA A 195 -6.94 5.76 7.26
C ALA A 195 -7.54 4.49 6.65
N ASN A 196 -6.76 3.42 6.68
CA ASN A 196 -7.16 2.09 6.22
C ASN A 196 -7.67 2.12 4.76
N GLN A 197 -8.91 1.67 4.52
CA GLN A 197 -9.55 1.66 3.21
C GLN A 197 -10.63 2.74 3.07
N ASP A 198 -10.74 3.66 4.02
CA ASP A 198 -11.64 4.79 3.87
C ASP A 198 -11.24 5.65 2.66
N ASN A 199 -12.19 6.39 2.09
CA ASN A 199 -11.90 7.30 1.00
C ASN A 199 -12.82 8.54 1.03
N PRO A 200 -12.50 9.59 0.25
CA PRO A 200 -13.23 10.86 0.27
C PRO A 200 -14.70 10.82 -0.17
N LEU A 201 -15.18 9.69 -0.71
CA LEU A 201 -16.61 9.51 -1.03
C LEU A 201 -17.43 9.16 0.20
N MET A 202 -16.81 8.63 1.25
CA MET A 202 -17.52 8.08 2.40
C MET A 202 -18.16 9.17 3.27
N SER A 203 -19.31 8.83 3.87
CA SER A 203 -20.10 9.76 4.68
C SER A 203 -19.33 10.34 5.89
N LYS A 204 -18.36 9.60 6.45
CA LYS A 204 -17.49 10.03 7.55
C LYS A 204 -16.14 10.62 7.13
N ALA A 205 -15.87 10.77 5.83
CA ALA A 205 -14.63 11.43 5.40
C ALA A 205 -14.58 12.88 5.89
N GLU A 206 -13.47 13.28 6.51
CA GLU A 206 -13.25 14.63 7.03
C GLU A 206 -13.24 15.66 5.90
N VAL A 207 -12.57 15.32 4.79
CA VAL A 207 -12.56 16.10 3.55
C VAL A 207 -13.22 15.27 2.46
N LYS A 208 -14.33 15.78 1.92
CA LYS A 208 -15.12 15.11 0.89
C LYS A 208 -14.89 15.71 -0.48
N GLY A 209 -14.97 14.86 -1.50
CA GLY A 209 -14.85 15.25 -2.89
C GLY A 209 -14.70 14.04 -3.78
N THR A 210 -14.63 14.26 -5.08
CA THR A 210 -14.43 13.19 -6.06
C THR A 210 -12.94 12.92 -6.23
N PRO A 211 -12.43 11.71 -5.90
CA PRO A 211 -11.02 11.39 -6.09
C PRO A 211 -10.63 11.32 -7.56
N ILE A 212 -9.53 11.98 -7.93
CA ILE A 212 -8.98 11.99 -9.30
C ILE A 212 -7.56 11.41 -9.38
N LEU A 213 -6.83 11.42 -8.26
CA LEU A 213 -5.53 10.76 -8.09
C LEU A 213 -5.48 10.16 -6.69
N THR A 214 -4.83 9.01 -6.56
CA THR A 214 -4.60 8.37 -5.25
C THR A 214 -3.24 7.70 -5.17
N LEU A 215 -2.69 7.62 -3.96
CA LEU A 215 -1.50 6.86 -3.63
C LEU A 215 -1.79 5.92 -2.45
N ASP A 216 -1.59 4.63 -2.66
CA ASP A 216 -1.60 3.62 -1.59
C ASP A 216 -0.32 3.74 -0.76
N VAL A 217 -0.43 4.04 0.53
CA VAL A 217 0.72 4.06 1.46
C VAL A 217 0.64 2.97 2.53
N TRP A 218 -0.19 1.94 2.30
CA TRP A 218 -0.06 0.67 3.01
C TRP A 218 1.29 0.03 2.71
N GLU A 219 1.89 -0.63 3.70
CA GLU A 219 3.21 -1.24 3.54
C GLU A 219 3.24 -2.28 2.41
N HIS A 220 2.14 -3.02 2.16
CA HIS A 220 2.08 -3.97 1.04
C HIS A 220 2.35 -3.33 -0.33
N ALA A 221 2.15 -2.01 -0.48
CA ALA A 221 2.33 -1.31 -1.75
C ALA A 221 3.78 -0.95 -2.06
N TYR A 222 4.70 -1.04 -1.09
CA TYR A 222 6.09 -0.61 -1.29
C TYR A 222 7.15 -1.41 -0.53
N TYR A 223 6.81 -2.22 0.47
CA TYR A 223 7.80 -2.76 1.40
C TYR A 223 8.77 -3.75 0.74
N LEU A 224 8.33 -4.52 -0.26
CA LEU A 224 9.20 -5.47 -0.95
C LEU A 224 10.40 -4.78 -1.61
N LYS A 225 10.18 -3.58 -2.18
CA LYS A 225 11.23 -2.80 -2.85
C LYS A 225 11.89 -1.76 -1.95
N TYR A 226 11.12 -1.03 -1.15
CA TYR A 226 11.57 0.16 -0.43
C TYR A 226 11.71 -0.04 1.08
N GLN A 227 11.20 -1.14 1.63
CA GLN A 227 11.15 -1.39 3.08
C GLN A 227 10.57 -0.18 3.81
N ASN A 228 11.28 0.39 4.79
CA ASN A 228 10.83 1.56 5.55
C ASN A 228 10.97 2.91 4.81
N LYS A 229 11.53 2.92 3.58
CA LYS A 229 11.82 4.15 2.83
C LYS A 229 10.62 4.63 2.03
N ARG A 230 9.49 4.87 2.72
CA ARG A 230 8.25 5.35 2.09
C ARG A 230 8.44 6.58 1.20
N LYS A 231 9.35 7.50 1.58
CA LYS A 231 9.65 8.69 0.78
C LYS A 231 10.19 8.34 -0.61
N GLU A 232 11.07 7.34 -0.73
CA GLU A 232 11.62 6.90 -2.02
C GLU A 232 10.53 6.29 -2.92
N TYR A 233 9.55 5.60 -2.32
CA TYR A 233 8.36 5.11 -3.02
C TYR A 233 7.48 6.26 -3.52
N ILE A 234 7.21 7.27 -2.68
CA ILE A 234 6.44 8.46 -3.07
C ILE A 234 7.14 9.21 -4.21
N ASP A 235 8.46 9.38 -4.13
CA ASP A 235 9.24 10.03 -5.20
C ASP A 235 9.16 9.21 -6.50
N GLY A 236 9.18 7.86 -6.41
CA GLY A 236 8.99 6.95 -7.54
C GLY A 236 7.61 7.06 -8.17
N PHE A 237 6.56 7.15 -7.36
CA PHE A 237 5.16 7.24 -7.81
C PHE A 237 4.93 8.39 -8.81
N PHE A 238 5.53 9.57 -8.61
CA PHE A 238 5.35 10.69 -9.55
C PHE A 238 5.82 10.39 -10.98
N ASN A 239 6.68 9.40 -11.19
CA ASN A 239 7.17 9.02 -12.53
C ASN A 239 6.22 8.08 -13.28
N ILE A 240 5.20 7.54 -12.61
CA ILE A 240 4.28 6.53 -13.16
C ILE A 240 2.81 6.98 -13.11
N ILE A 241 2.55 8.26 -12.84
CA ILE A 241 1.19 8.80 -12.86
C ILE A 241 0.72 8.94 -14.31
N ASN A 242 -0.40 8.31 -14.61
CA ASN A 242 -1.12 8.47 -15.86
C ASN A 242 -1.97 9.76 -15.83
N TRP A 243 -1.33 10.90 -16.13
CA TRP A 243 -2.01 12.19 -16.13
C TRP A 243 -3.15 12.31 -17.15
N ASN A 244 -3.17 11.51 -18.21
CA ASN A 244 -4.32 11.46 -19.12
C ASN A 244 -5.57 10.93 -18.41
N LYS A 245 -5.42 9.87 -17.59
CA LYS A 245 -6.53 9.34 -16.79
C LYS A 245 -6.93 10.27 -15.65
N VAL A 246 -5.97 10.96 -15.04
CA VAL A 246 -6.28 12.00 -14.04
C VAL A 246 -7.07 13.16 -14.67
N ASN A 247 -6.70 13.62 -15.88
CA ASN A 247 -7.46 14.63 -16.62
C ASN A 247 -8.86 14.15 -17.00
N GLU A 248 -9.01 12.92 -17.49
CA GLU A 248 -10.32 12.35 -17.83
C GLU A 248 -11.26 12.40 -16.60
N LYS A 249 -10.74 12.01 -15.42
CA LYS A 249 -11.50 12.06 -14.17
C LYS A 249 -11.79 13.50 -13.74
N PHE A 250 -10.81 14.40 -13.79
CA PHE A 250 -11.00 15.81 -13.49
C PHE A 250 -12.11 16.42 -14.36
N ASN A 251 -12.03 16.23 -15.68
CA ASN A 251 -13.00 16.77 -16.63
C ASN A 251 -14.40 16.18 -16.41
N SER A 252 -14.50 14.88 -16.09
CA SER A 252 -15.79 14.23 -15.80
C SER A 252 -16.52 14.80 -14.58
N VAL A 253 -15.79 15.46 -13.67
CA VAL A 253 -16.35 16.15 -12.50
C VAL A 253 -16.66 17.60 -12.85
N SER A 254 -15.74 18.29 -13.51
CA SER A 254 -15.86 19.72 -13.88
C SER A 254 -16.98 20.00 -14.89
N THR A 255 -17.38 19.01 -15.71
CA THR A 255 -18.49 19.16 -16.67
C THR A 255 -19.86 18.82 -16.07
N LYS A 256 -19.94 18.29 -14.85
CA LYS A 256 -21.24 18.04 -14.21
C LYS A 256 -21.76 19.37 -13.64
N PRO A 257 -23.00 19.79 -13.97
CA PRO A 257 -23.62 20.92 -13.30
C PRO A 257 -23.58 20.67 -11.80
N THR A 258 -23.09 21.64 -11.03
CA THR A 258 -23.30 21.66 -9.57
C THR A 258 -24.80 21.81 -9.34
N GLU A 259 -25.47 20.69 -9.03
CA GLU A 259 -26.84 20.67 -8.52
C GLU A 259 -26.92 21.19 -7.07
#